data_AF-A0A178WM35-F1
#
_entry.id   AF-A0A178WM35-F1
#
_cell.length_a   1.000
_cell.length_b   1.000
_cell.length_c   1.000
_cell.angle_alpha   90.00
_cell.angle_beta   90.00
_cell.angle_gamma   90.00
#
_symmetry.space_group_name_H-M   'P 1'
#
loop_
_entity.id
_entity.type
_entity.pdbx_description
1 polymer ?
#
loop_
_entity_poly.entity_id
_entity_poly.type
_entity_poly.pdbx_seq_one_letter_code
_entity_poly.pdbx_strand_id
1 'polypeptide(L)'
;MANAQKGFTVETLRSASKQCLRCLVVPVRLRRAIKKYLREEDDPHIRKKVRQLSESFQEIKDTNLQLPETTAKSLADSMNSLETKRWKIQTVYGDSGLQYRDGETAAYIASRMPAVFSVCYRVLIEIRRRVPGFTPTRVLDFGAGTGSGFWAVKEVWPKSVEKVNIVEPSQSMQRAGRNLIQGLKDLPLIHGYTSLLALNKEINKKSERKHDLVIAVGYLFYHSH
;
A
#
# COMPACT_ATOMS: atom_id res chain seq x y z
N MET A 1 -24.46 -26.40 2.96
CA MET A 1 -23.06 -26.11 3.33
C MET A 1 -22.17 -26.64 2.23
N ALA A 2 -21.51 -25.78 1.47
CA ALA A 2 -20.48 -26.18 0.51
C ALA A 2 -19.27 -25.28 0.72
N ASN A 3 -18.20 -25.87 1.25
CA ASN A 3 -16.95 -25.23 1.62
C ASN A 3 -16.23 -24.73 0.36
N ALA A 4 -16.22 -23.43 0.13
CA ALA A 4 -15.41 -22.79 -0.90
C ALA A 4 -13.98 -22.56 -0.39
N GLN A 5 -13.28 -23.63 -0.02
CA GLN A 5 -11.82 -23.60 0.17
C GLN A 5 -11.14 -23.89 -1.18
N LYS A 6 -11.12 -22.91 -2.10
CA LYS A 6 -10.11 -22.91 -3.17
C LYS A 6 -8.87 -22.21 -2.62
N GLY A 7 -8.09 -22.99 -1.87
CA GLY A 7 -6.83 -22.54 -1.27
C GLY A 7 -5.81 -22.14 -2.33
N PHE A 8 -4.95 -21.20 -1.95
CA PHE A 8 -3.79 -20.74 -2.71
C PHE A 8 -2.78 -21.90 -2.91
N THR A 9 -2.97 -22.73 -3.94
CA THR A 9 -1.99 -23.78 -4.29
C THR A 9 -0.82 -23.21 -5.10
N VAL A 10 0.32 -23.90 -5.09
CA VAL A 10 1.52 -23.54 -5.86
C VAL A 10 1.21 -23.46 -7.36
N GLU A 11 0.36 -24.34 -7.86
CA GLU A 11 -0.11 -24.35 -9.26
C GLU A 11 -0.98 -23.11 -9.56
N THR A 12 -1.80 -22.69 -8.60
CA THR A 12 -2.64 -21.48 -8.72
C THR A 12 -1.78 -20.21 -8.72
N LEU A 13 -0.72 -20.17 -7.90
CA LEU A 13 0.26 -19.09 -7.89
C LEU A 13 1.09 -19.04 -9.19
N ARG A 14 1.52 -20.20 -9.71
CA ARG A 14 2.25 -20.33 -10.98
C ARG A 14 1.39 -19.99 -12.20
N SER A 15 0.09 -20.26 -12.15
CA SER A 15 -0.86 -19.82 -13.17
C SER A 15 -1.13 -18.31 -13.09
N ALA A 16 -1.21 -17.75 -11.87
CA ALA A 16 -1.38 -16.32 -11.64
C ALA A 16 -0.17 -15.50 -12.14
N SER A 17 1.06 -16.00 -11.96
CA SER A 17 2.28 -15.32 -12.41
C SER A 17 2.36 -15.22 -13.93
N LYS A 18 1.90 -16.24 -14.67
CA LYS A 18 1.79 -16.24 -16.13
C LYS A 18 0.73 -15.27 -16.67
N GLN A 19 -0.20 -14.82 -15.83
CA GLN A 19 -1.27 -13.88 -16.19
C GLN A 19 -0.90 -12.41 -15.93
N CYS A 20 0.27 -12.13 -15.35
CA CYS A 20 0.79 -10.76 -15.20
C CYS A 20 1.30 -10.22 -16.55
N LEU A 21 0.37 -9.80 -17.41
CA LEU A 21 0.67 -9.17 -18.70
C LEU A 21 0.36 -7.67 -18.67
N ARG A 22 1.30 -6.88 -19.18
CA ARG A 22 1.30 -5.40 -19.41
C ARG A 22 1.71 -4.53 -18.21
N CYS A 23 2.46 -3.45 -18.52
CA CYS A 23 2.68 -2.34 -17.61
C CYS A 23 1.36 -1.61 -17.38
N LEU A 24 0.90 -1.57 -16.13
CA LEU A 24 -0.28 -0.77 -15.80
C LEU A 24 0.04 0.71 -15.99
N VAL A 25 -0.82 1.41 -16.73
CA VAL A 25 -0.74 2.86 -16.86
C VAL A 25 -1.50 3.50 -15.70
N VAL A 26 -0.80 4.31 -14.89
CA VAL A 26 -1.43 5.11 -13.82
C VAL A 26 -2.56 5.98 -14.41
N PRO A 27 -3.77 5.97 -13.80
CA PRO A 27 -4.92 6.74 -14.26
C PRO A 27 -4.57 8.21 -14.49
N VAL A 28 -5.17 8.81 -15.52
CA VAL A 28 -4.92 10.21 -15.88
C VAL A 28 -5.22 11.16 -14.71
N ARG A 29 -6.23 10.85 -13.89
CA ARG A 29 -6.59 11.62 -12.68
C ARG A 29 -5.47 11.62 -11.65
N LEU A 30 -4.94 10.45 -11.29
CA LEU A 30 -3.82 10.33 -10.36
C LEU A 30 -2.56 11.00 -10.93
N ARG A 31 -2.27 10.83 -12.21
CA ARG A 31 -1.14 11.50 -12.86
C ARG A 31 -1.25 13.03 -12.81
N ARG A 32 -2.45 13.57 -13.03
CA ARG A 32 -2.72 15.03 -12.91
C ARG A 32 -2.59 15.50 -11.47
N ALA A 33 -3.11 14.74 -10.50
CA ALA A 33 -2.98 15.05 -9.08
C ALA A 33 -1.51 15.08 -8.64
N ILE A 34 -0.72 14.06 -9.00
CA ILE A 34 0.74 14.02 -8.75
C ILE A 34 1.43 15.23 -9.38
N LYS A 35 1.15 15.52 -10.66
CA LYS A 35 1.73 16.68 -11.34
C LYS A 35 1.35 18.01 -10.69
N LYS A 36 0.12 18.14 -10.17
CA LYS A 36 -0.33 19.35 -9.46
C LYS A 36 0.42 19.47 -8.13
N TYR A 37 0.41 18.41 -7.33
CA TYR A 37 1.10 18.34 -6.04
C TYR A 37 2.58 18.75 -6.18
N LEU A 38 3.29 18.16 -7.15
CA LEU A 38 4.71 18.46 -7.36
C LEU A 38 5.01 19.87 -7.89
N ARG A 39 4.02 20.58 -8.47
CA ARG A 39 4.19 21.99 -8.87
C ARG A 39 3.98 22.95 -7.71
N GLU A 40 3.19 22.56 -6.73
CA GLU A 40 2.88 23.35 -5.54
C GLU A 40 3.93 23.15 -4.43
N GLU A 41 4.78 22.13 -4.57
CA GLU A 41 5.89 21.87 -3.66
C GLU A 41 7.08 22.80 -3.94
N ASP A 42 7.42 23.65 -2.98
CA ASP A 42 8.51 24.62 -3.05
C ASP A 42 9.82 24.07 -2.44
N ASP A 43 10.28 22.92 -2.95
CA ASP A 43 11.58 22.34 -2.56
C ASP A 43 12.57 22.41 -3.75
N PRO A 44 13.58 23.31 -3.72
CA PRO A 44 14.55 23.45 -4.80
C PRO A 44 15.41 22.18 -4.99
N HIS A 45 15.45 21.30 -3.99
CA HIS A 45 16.19 20.04 -4.02
C HIS A 45 15.32 18.84 -4.39
N ILE A 46 14.05 19.02 -4.76
CA ILE A 46 13.12 17.92 -5.03
C ILE A 46 13.65 16.91 -6.05
N ARG A 47 14.31 17.39 -7.11
CA ARG A 47 14.92 16.51 -8.14
C ARG A 47 16.01 15.61 -7.56
N LYS A 48 16.85 16.17 -6.67
CA LYS A 48 17.91 15.42 -5.99
C LYS A 48 17.31 14.38 -5.05
N LYS A 49 16.31 14.75 -4.25
CA LYS A 49 15.60 13.84 -3.34
C LYS A 49 14.89 12.71 -4.08
N VAL A 50 14.22 13.00 -5.19
CA VAL A 50 13.59 12.00 -6.07
C VAL A 50 14.62 10.99 -6.57
N ARG A 51 15.77 11.49 -7.04
CA ARG A 51 16.85 10.65 -7.53
C ARG A 51 17.42 9.75 -6.43
N GLN A 52 17.81 10.33 -5.30
CA GLN A 52 18.35 9.57 -4.15
C GLN A 52 17.38 8.50 -3.66
N LEU A 53 16.10 8.86 -3.55
CA LEU A 53 15.07 7.92 -3.14
C LEU A 53 14.89 6.80 -4.19
N SER A 54 14.95 7.12 -5.48
CA SER A 54 14.86 6.11 -6.54
C SER A 54 16.05 5.14 -6.53
N GLU A 55 17.26 5.67 -6.34
CA GLU A 55 18.51 4.91 -6.24
C GLU A 55 18.47 3.95 -5.05
N SER A 56 18.07 4.41 -3.86
CA SER A 56 17.98 3.54 -2.67
C SER A 56 17.00 2.38 -2.86
N PHE A 57 15.89 2.59 -3.58
CA PHE A 57 14.95 1.51 -3.89
C PHE A 57 15.48 0.52 -4.94
N GLN A 58 16.34 0.98 -5.86
CA GLN A 58 16.95 0.11 -6.84
C GLN A 58 17.97 -0.82 -6.17
N GLU A 59 18.79 -0.30 -5.26
CA GLU A 59 19.73 -1.09 -4.45
C GLU A 59 19.02 -2.20 -3.65
N ILE A 60 17.86 -1.90 -3.07
CA ILE A 60 17.06 -2.90 -2.34
C ILE A 60 16.51 -3.96 -3.28
N LYS A 61 16.03 -3.56 -4.47
CA LYS A 61 15.54 -4.50 -5.46
C LYS A 61 16.65 -5.44 -5.90
N ASP A 62 17.84 -4.91 -6.16
CA ASP A 62 19.00 -5.69 -6.60
C ASP A 62 19.46 -6.63 -5.47
N THR A 63 19.44 -6.18 -4.22
CA THR A 63 19.69 -7.01 -3.03
C THR A 63 18.67 -8.14 -2.89
N ASN A 64 17.37 -7.85 -3.07
CA ASN A 64 16.30 -8.85 -2.98
C ASN A 64 16.34 -9.85 -4.15
N LEU A 65 16.84 -9.44 -5.33
CA LEU A 65 17.03 -10.33 -6.48
C LEU A 65 18.20 -11.30 -6.27
N GLN A 66 19.16 -10.96 -5.41
CA GLN A 66 20.28 -11.84 -5.05
C GLN A 66 19.92 -12.87 -3.96
N LEU A 67 18.73 -12.78 -3.35
CA LEU A 67 18.20 -13.83 -2.47
C LEU A 67 17.75 -15.04 -3.34
N PRO A 68 18.31 -16.25 -3.16
CA PRO A 68 18.05 -17.37 -4.07
C PRO A 68 16.56 -17.75 -4.19
N GLU A 69 16.13 -18.07 -5.42
CA GLU A 69 14.76 -18.51 -5.79
C GLU A 69 14.25 -19.74 -5.00
N THR A 70 15.13 -20.47 -4.32
CA THR A 70 14.79 -21.60 -3.43
C THR A 70 14.02 -21.19 -2.17
N THR A 71 13.90 -19.90 -1.91
CA THR A 71 13.22 -19.35 -0.72
C THR A 71 11.72 -19.62 -0.71
N ALA A 72 11.04 -19.90 -1.84
CA ALA A 72 9.62 -20.25 -1.81
C ALA A 72 9.31 -21.54 -1.02
N LYS A 73 10.23 -22.51 -1.01
CA LYS A 73 10.14 -23.74 -0.18
C LYS A 73 10.54 -23.46 1.26
N SER A 74 11.63 -22.70 1.46
CA SER A 74 12.10 -22.31 2.80
C SER A 74 11.10 -21.40 3.54
N LEU A 75 10.33 -20.56 2.86
CA LEU A 75 9.37 -19.64 3.46
C LEU A 75 8.20 -20.40 4.11
N ALA A 76 7.77 -21.52 3.49
CA ALA A 76 6.74 -22.38 4.03
C ALA A 76 7.23 -23.17 5.25
N ASP A 77 8.48 -23.66 5.23
CA ASP A 77 9.07 -24.40 6.35
C ASP A 77 9.45 -23.47 7.52
N SER A 78 9.88 -22.23 7.23
CA SER A 78 10.24 -21.21 8.23
C SER A 78 9.02 -20.59 8.95
N MET A 79 7.80 -20.75 8.43
CA MET A 79 6.59 -20.32 9.14
C MET A 79 6.25 -21.20 10.35
N ASN A 80 6.80 -22.43 10.41
CA ASN A 80 6.56 -23.37 11.51
C ASN A 80 7.67 -23.37 12.58
N SER A 81 8.87 -22.83 12.29
CA SER A 81 9.93 -22.66 13.28
C SER A 81 9.89 -21.25 13.89
N LEU A 82 8.81 -20.97 14.62
CA LEU A 82 8.68 -19.80 15.48
C LEU A 82 9.87 -19.76 16.46
N GLU A 83 10.89 -18.92 16.18
CA GLU A 83 11.67 -18.13 17.16
C GLU A 83 13.05 -17.68 16.65
N THR A 84 13.63 -18.28 15.61
CA THR A 84 15.00 -17.92 15.20
C THR A 84 15.02 -17.24 13.84
N LYS A 85 15.51 -15.99 13.85
CA LYS A 85 15.79 -15.14 12.66
C LYS A 85 14.57 -14.48 12.04
N ARG A 86 13.75 -13.88 12.92
CA ARG A 86 13.21 -12.50 12.80
C ARG A 86 13.83 -11.80 11.59
N TRP A 87 13.10 -11.80 10.47
CA TRP A 87 13.51 -11.17 9.23
C TRP A 87 13.72 -9.68 9.49
N LYS A 88 14.93 -9.31 9.92
CA LYS A 88 15.54 -8.00 9.73
C LYS A 88 15.76 -7.84 8.23
N ILE A 89 14.69 -7.88 7.44
CA ILE A 89 14.66 -6.99 6.29
C ILE A 89 14.57 -5.63 6.94
N GLN A 90 15.72 -4.94 7.02
CA GLN A 90 15.80 -3.50 7.23
C GLN A 90 15.04 -2.83 6.07
N THR A 91 13.72 -2.98 6.05
CA THR A 91 12.89 -2.27 5.09
C THR A 91 12.96 -0.81 5.46
N VAL A 92 13.26 0.02 4.47
CA VAL A 92 13.24 1.50 4.36
C VAL A 92 12.33 2.28 5.31
N TYR A 93 11.31 1.62 5.85
CA TYR A 93 10.38 2.20 6.80
C TYR A 93 10.80 2.02 8.26
N GLY A 94 11.85 1.25 8.60
CA GLY A 94 12.12 0.82 9.99
C GLY A 94 13.55 0.99 10.52
N ASP A 95 14.55 1.37 9.71
CA ASP A 95 15.92 1.62 10.21
C ASP A 95 16.64 2.81 9.54
N SER A 96 15.99 3.50 8.58
CA SER A 96 16.62 4.61 7.86
C SER A 96 16.50 5.97 8.56
N GLY A 97 15.77 6.07 9.67
CA GLY A 97 15.47 7.39 10.27
C GLY A 97 14.79 8.37 9.31
N LEU A 98 14.20 7.88 8.21
CA LEU A 98 13.49 8.69 7.22
C LEU A 98 12.17 9.18 7.83
N GLN A 99 12.27 10.26 8.59
CA GLN A 99 11.12 11.11 8.85
C GLN A 99 10.66 11.67 7.51
N TYR A 100 9.50 11.22 7.03
CA TYR A 100 8.88 11.80 5.85
C TYR A 100 8.45 13.24 6.15
N ARG A 101 9.33 14.21 5.86
CA ARG A 101 8.95 15.62 5.78
C ARG A 101 8.38 15.88 4.39
N ASP A 102 7.94 17.11 4.14
CA ASP A 102 7.18 17.41 2.92
C ASP A 102 8.01 17.12 1.65
N GLY A 103 9.29 17.48 1.61
CA GLY A 103 10.18 17.17 0.48
C GLY A 103 10.42 15.68 0.23
N GLU A 104 10.60 14.85 1.27
CA GLU A 104 10.74 13.40 1.12
C GLU A 104 9.41 12.75 0.71
N THR A 105 8.29 13.31 1.17
CA THR A 105 6.95 12.89 0.77
C THR A 105 6.71 13.19 -0.70
N ALA A 106 7.07 14.38 -1.17
CA ALA A 106 7.02 14.76 -2.57
C ALA A 106 7.91 13.86 -3.44
N ALA A 107 9.11 13.54 -2.95
CA ALA A 107 10.01 12.62 -3.63
C ALA A 107 9.38 11.22 -3.77
N TYR A 108 8.77 10.71 -2.70
CA TYR A 108 8.04 9.44 -2.70
C TYR A 108 6.87 9.43 -3.68
N ILE A 109 6.09 10.52 -3.73
CA ILE A 109 4.97 10.68 -4.66
C ILE A 109 5.45 10.62 -6.11
N ALA A 110 6.58 11.26 -6.42
CA ALA A 110 7.12 11.27 -7.77
C ALA A 110 7.70 9.92 -8.20
N SER A 111 8.43 9.24 -7.31
CA SER A 111 9.22 8.04 -7.68
C SER A 111 8.54 6.71 -7.36
N ARG A 112 7.71 6.62 -6.31
CA ARG A 112 7.20 5.34 -5.80
C ARG A 112 5.70 5.16 -5.82
N MET A 113 4.95 6.20 -5.46
CA MET A 113 3.48 6.12 -5.43
C MET A 113 2.88 5.53 -6.72
N PRO A 114 3.35 5.89 -7.95
CA PRO A 114 2.91 5.24 -9.20
C PRO A 114 3.07 3.71 -9.23
N ALA A 115 4.21 3.22 -8.73
CA ALA A 115 4.52 1.80 -8.71
C ALA A 115 3.69 1.07 -7.65
N VAL A 116 3.58 1.65 -6.45
CA VAL A 116 2.78 1.10 -5.35
C VAL A 116 1.31 1.01 -5.74
N PHE A 117 0.75 2.09 -6.31
CA PHE A 117 -0.60 2.08 -6.89
C PHE A 117 -0.78 0.91 -7.89
N SER A 118 0.20 0.72 -8.77
CA SER A 118 0.10 -0.28 -9.83
C SER A 118 0.06 -1.71 -9.29
N VAL A 119 0.86 -1.98 -8.26
CA VAL A 119 0.84 -3.26 -7.54
C VAL A 119 -0.53 -3.47 -6.86
N CYS A 120 -0.99 -2.49 -6.09
CA CYS A 120 -2.30 -2.57 -5.42
C CYS A 120 -3.43 -2.81 -6.43
N TYR A 121 -3.48 -2.04 -7.51
CA TYR A 121 -4.50 -2.17 -8.54
C TYR A 121 -4.49 -3.56 -9.17
N ARG A 122 -3.30 -4.08 -9.51
CA ARG A 122 -3.13 -5.44 -10.06
C ARG A 122 -3.74 -6.50 -9.13
N VAL A 123 -3.41 -6.44 -7.85
CA VAL A 123 -3.90 -7.38 -6.83
C VAL A 123 -5.41 -7.26 -6.66
N LEU A 124 -5.93 -6.04 -6.52
CA LEU A 124 -7.36 -5.81 -6.31
C LEU A 124 -8.21 -6.22 -7.52
N ILE A 125 -7.71 -6.02 -8.75
CA ILE A 125 -8.37 -6.54 -9.97
C ILE A 125 -8.40 -8.07 -9.98
N GLU A 126 -7.34 -8.75 -9.55
CA GLU A 126 -7.35 -10.21 -9.45
C GLU A 126 -8.39 -10.70 -8.45
N ILE A 127 -8.51 -10.02 -7.30
CA ILE A 127 -9.53 -10.34 -6.30
C ILE A 127 -10.91 -10.18 -6.93
N ARG A 128 -11.20 -9.03 -7.55
CA ARG A 128 -12.49 -8.78 -8.22
C ARG A 128 -12.80 -9.81 -9.31
N ARG A 129 -11.80 -10.23 -10.08
CA ARG A 129 -11.97 -11.23 -11.16
C ARG A 129 -12.26 -12.63 -10.60
N ARG A 130 -11.56 -13.03 -9.54
CA ARG A 130 -11.67 -14.38 -8.94
C ARG A 130 -12.86 -14.52 -7.99
N VAL A 131 -13.32 -13.40 -7.43
CA VAL A 131 -14.46 -13.32 -6.52
C VAL A 131 -15.42 -12.23 -7.00
N PRO A 132 -16.20 -12.47 -8.08
CA PRO A 132 -17.03 -11.44 -8.71
C PRO A 132 -18.09 -10.81 -7.80
N GLY A 133 -18.55 -11.57 -6.81
CA GLY A 133 -19.52 -11.10 -5.80
C GLY A 133 -18.91 -10.30 -4.66
N PHE A 134 -17.58 -10.15 -4.60
CA PHE A 134 -16.93 -9.35 -3.57
C PHE A 134 -16.97 -7.86 -3.93
N THR A 135 -17.79 -7.12 -3.18
CA THR A 135 -17.98 -5.67 -3.31
C THR A 135 -17.75 -5.02 -1.95
N PRO A 136 -16.51 -4.63 -1.60
CA PRO A 136 -16.22 -4.06 -0.29
C PRO A 136 -16.92 -2.71 -0.12
N THR A 137 -17.48 -2.48 1.07
CA THR A 137 -18.11 -1.20 1.45
C THR A 137 -17.29 -0.47 2.51
N ARG A 138 -16.57 -1.20 3.36
CA ARG A 138 -15.74 -0.66 4.45
C ARG A 138 -14.30 -1.13 4.30
N VAL A 139 -13.38 -0.19 4.08
CA VAL A 139 -11.96 -0.49 3.82
C VAL A 139 -11.07 0.05 4.94
N LEU A 140 -10.06 -0.72 5.33
CA LEU A 140 -8.92 -0.25 6.14
C LEU A 140 -7.68 -0.19 5.25
N ASP A 141 -7.05 0.97 5.16
CA ASP A 141 -5.73 1.15 4.55
C ASP A 141 -4.72 1.40 5.68
N PHE A 142 -4.03 0.34 6.10
CA PHE A 142 -3.06 0.38 7.18
C PHE A 142 -1.66 0.62 6.62
N GLY A 143 -1.03 1.71 7.05
CA GLY A 143 0.21 2.17 6.45
C GLY A 143 -0.01 2.83 5.09
N ALA A 144 -1.09 3.60 4.95
CA ALA A 144 -1.56 4.08 3.65
C ALA A 144 -0.56 5.02 2.94
N GLY A 145 0.37 5.61 3.69
CA GLY A 145 1.29 6.62 3.20
C GLY A 145 0.55 7.75 2.49
N THR A 146 0.83 7.95 1.20
CA THR A 146 0.21 8.98 0.36
C THR A 146 -1.12 8.55 -0.27
N GLY A 147 -1.66 7.39 0.11
CA GLY A 147 -2.97 6.88 -0.31
C GLY A 147 -2.94 6.03 -1.59
N SER A 148 -1.82 5.38 -1.91
CA SER A 148 -1.73 4.52 -3.11
C SER A 148 -2.76 3.39 -3.12
N GLY A 149 -2.99 2.77 -1.95
CA GLY A 149 -4.00 1.73 -1.74
C GLY A 149 -5.41 2.27 -1.98
N PHE A 150 -5.75 3.38 -1.32
CA PHE A 150 -7.00 4.12 -1.57
C PHE A 150 -7.27 4.39 -3.06
N TRP A 151 -6.29 4.92 -3.79
CA TRP A 151 -6.44 5.18 -5.23
C TRP A 151 -6.75 3.91 -6.02
N ALA A 152 -6.06 2.81 -5.72
CA ALA A 152 -6.32 1.53 -6.37
C ALA A 152 -7.73 1.00 -6.07
N VAL A 153 -8.18 1.09 -4.82
CA VAL A 153 -9.54 0.72 -4.42
C VAL A 153 -10.59 1.52 -5.20
N LYS A 154 -10.40 2.83 -5.32
CA LYS A 154 -11.33 3.71 -6.04
C LYS A 154 -11.44 3.36 -7.53
N GLU A 155 -10.35 2.91 -8.15
CA GLU A 155 -10.35 2.48 -9.55
C GLU A 155 -11.03 1.11 -9.72
N VAL A 156 -10.83 0.17 -8.78
CA VAL A 156 -11.39 -1.18 -8.88
C VAL A 156 -12.87 -1.22 -8.49
N TRP A 157 -13.28 -0.47 -7.46
CA TRP A 157 -14.65 -0.41 -6.95
C TRP A 157 -15.12 1.05 -6.77
N PRO A 158 -15.39 1.78 -7.87
CA PRO A 158 -15.65 3.22 -7.83
C PRO A 158 -16.94 3.65 -7.12
N LYS A 159 -17.87 2.72 -6.82
CA LYS A 159 -19.21 3.03 -6.30
C LYS A 159 -19.65 2.22 -5.07
N SER A 160 -18.94 1.15 -4.70
CA SER A 160 -19.36 0.31 -3.57
C SER A 160 -18.76 0.75 -2.25
N VAL A 161 -17.61 1.43 -2.27
CA VAL A 161 -16.92 1.81 -1.04
C VAL A 161 -17.61 3.01 -0.42
N GLU A 162 -18.10 2.83 0.81
CA GLU A 162 -18.82 3.84 1.58
C GLU A 162 -17.91 4.49 2.62
N LYS A 163 -17.01 3.71 3.23
CA LYS A 163 -16.09 4.19 4.27
C LYS A 163 -14.68 3.65 4.08
N VAL A 164 -13.69 4.52 4.24
CA VAL A 164 -12.27 4.16 4.30
C VAL A 164 -11.66 4.72 5.58
N ASN A 165 -11.10 3.83 6.39
CA ASN A 165 -10.26 4.20 7.52
C ASN A 165 -8.79 4.10 7.07
N ILE A 166 -8.02 5.16 7.28
CA ILE A 166 -6.60 5.24 6.94
C ILE A 166 -5.81 5.31 8.23
N VAL A 167 -4.79 4.46 8.36
CA VAL A 167 -3.81 4.56 9.46
C VAL A 167 -2.46 4.89 8.85
N GLU A 168 -1.94 6.08 9.16
CA GLU A 168 -0.62 6.54 8.70
C GLU A 168 0.00 7.47 9.76
N PRO A 169 1.09 7.09 10.44
CA PRO A 169 1.72 7.93 11.46
C PRO A 169 2.33 9.24 10.90
N SER A 170 2.78 9.27 9.64
CA SER A 170 3.38 10.48 9.06
C SER A 170 2.33 11.53 8.70
N GLN A 171 2.38 12.66 9.40
CA GLN A 171 1.51 13.80 9.11
C GLN A 171 1.73 14.38 7.71
N SER A 172 2.99 14.42 7.24
CA SER A 172 3.33 14.91 5.90
C SER A 172 2.70 14.02 4.82
N MET A 173 2.77 12.70 4.98
CA MET A 173 2.12 11.76 4.07
C MET A 173 0.60 11.88 4.10
N GLN A 174 -0.02 12.04 5.29
CA GLN A 174 -1.45 12.28 5.40
C GLN A 174 -1.89 13.59 4.71
N ARG A 175 -1.14 14.68 4.89
CA ARG A 175 -1.39 15.95 4.20
C ARG A 175 -1.31 15.76 2.69
N ALA A 176 -0.27 15.11 2.21
CA ALA A 176 -0.10 14.89 0.79
C ALA A 176 -1.19 13.98 0.20
N GLY A 177 -1.59 12.92 0.91
CA GLY A 177 -2.72 12.08 0.53
C GLY A 177 -4.04 12.87 0.38
N ARG A 178 -4.33 13.77 1.33
CA ARG A 178 -5.48 14.69 1.25
C ARG A 178 -5.40 15.62 0.05
N ASN A 179 -4.23 16.19 -0.22
CA ASN A 179 -4.01 17.07 -1.39
C ASN A 179 -4.22 16.33 -2.71
N LEU A 180 -3.74 15.08 -2.80
CA LEU A 180 -3.85 14.26 -4.01
C LEU A 180 -5.32 13.94 -4.36
N ILE A 181 -6.19 13.74 -3.37
CA ILE A 181 -7.60 13.44 -3.61
C ILE A 181 -8.48 14.69 -3.73
N GLN A 182 -7.91 15.89 -3.55
CA GLN A 182 -8.64 17.14 -3.63
C GLN A 182 -9.25 17.33 -5.02
N GLY A 183 -10.54 17.67 -5.07
CA GLY A 183 -11.28 17.85 -6.33
C GLY A 183 -11.78 16.56 -6.97
N LEU A 184 -11.53 15.39 -6.37
CA LEU A 184 -12.26 14.18 -6.73
C LEU A 184 -13.72 14.28 -6.25
N LYS A 185 -14.63 13.79 -7.07
CA LYS A 185 -16.05 13.65 -6.75
C LYS A 185 -16.35 12.23 -6.26
N ASP A 186 -17.46 12.09 -5.55
CA ASP A 186 -18.00 10.81 -5.05
C ASP A 186 -16.97 10.05 -4.22
N LEU A 187 -16.37 10.77 -3.26
CA LEU A 187 -15.44 10.17 -2.31
C LEU A 187 -16.23 9.47 -1.20
N PRO A 188 -15.77 8.28 -0.73
CA PRO A 188 -16.32 7.67 0.47
C PRO A 188 -16.06 8.57 1.70
N LEU A 189 -16.68 8.23 2.82
CA LEU A 189 -16.30 8.79 4.12
C LEU A 189 -14.87 8.34 4.46
N ILE A 190 -13.93 9.29 4.54
CA ILE A 190 -12.52 9.02 4.84
C ILE A 190 -12.18 9.50 6.24
N HIS A 191 -11.74 8.60 7.11
CA HIS A 191 -11.21 8.93 8.44
C HIS A 191 -9.71 8.60 8.50
N GLY A 192 -8.90 9.55 8.98
CA GLY A 192 -7.45 9.39 9.14
C GLY A 192 -7.05 9.21 10.59
N TYR A 193 -6.13 8.29 10.85
CA TYR A 193 -5.61 7.93 12.17
C TYR A 193 -4.10 7.89 12.14
N THR A 194 -3.45 8.33 13.21
CA THR A 194 -1.99 8.23 13.36
C THR A 194 -1.52 6.86 13.84
N SER A 195 -2.42 6.04 14.38
CA SER A 195 -2.11 4.70 14.89
C SER A 195 -3.35 3.81 14.93
N LEU A 196 -3.13 2.48 14.98
CA LEU A 196 -4.20 1.51 15.24
C LEU A 196 -4.82 1.70 16.62
N LEU A 197 -4.05 2.17 17.61
CA LEU A 197 -4.58 2.44 18.94
C LEU A 197 -5.62 3.58 18.90
N ALA A 198 -5.35 4.65 18.14
CA ALA A 198 -6.30 5.74 17.93
C ALA A 198 -7.57 5.26 17.25
N LEU A 199 -7.42 4.44 16.19
CA LEU A 199 -8.55 3.79 15.52
C LEU A 199 -9.38 2.93 16.48
N ASN A 200 -8.73 2.06 17.26
CA ASN A 200 -9.40 1.17 18.21
C ASN A 200 -10.16 1.92 19.29
N LYS A 201 -9.63 3.05 19.79
CA LYS A 201 -10.32 3.90 20.77
C LYS A 201 -11.63 4.49 20.24
N GLU A 202 -11.69 4.83 18.95
CA GLU A 202 -12.90 5.35 18.31
C GLU A 202 -13.91 4.23 18.01
N ILE A 203 -13.43 3.09 17.48
CA ILE A 203 -14.30 1.96 17.10
C ILE A 203 -14.95 1.29 18.32
N ASN A 204 -14.20 1.13 19.41
CA ASN A 204 -14.69 0.46 20.63
C ASN A 204 -15.87 1.18 21.31
N LYS A 205 -16.19 2.41 20.93
CA LYS A 205 -17.31 3.15 21.52
C LYS A 205 -18.67 2.89 20.86
N LYS A 206 -18.77 2.40 19.60
CA LYS A 206 -20.09 2.28 18.92
C LYS A 206 -20.29 1.22 17.81
N SER A 207 -19.35 0.38 17.34
CA SER A 207 -19.69 -0.60 16.27
C SER A 207 -18.64 -1.71 16.06
N GLU A 208 -19.15 -2.91 15.75
CA GLU A 208 -18.40 -4.11 15.36
C GLU A 208 -17.27 -3.85 14.33
N ARG A 209 -16.14 -4.52 14.54
CA ARG A 209 -14.96 -4.62 13.67
C ARG A 209 -15.30 -5.18 12.28
N LYS A 210 -15.99 -4.43 11.43
CA LYS A 210 -16.31 -4.86 10.06
C LYS A 210 -15.65 -3.91 9.06
N HIS A 211 -14.41 -4.23 8.71
CA HIS A 211 -13.82 -3.84 7.44
C HIS A 211 -13.84 -5.07 6.54
N ASP A 212 -14.36 -4.94 5.33
CA ASP A 212 -14.50 -6.05 4.38
C ASP A 212 -13.20 -6.28 3.62
N LEU A 213 -12.37 -5.23 3.52
CA LEU A 213 -11.08 -5.23 2.87
C LEU A 213 -10.05 -4.49 3.73
N VAL A 214 -8.92 -5.15 3.98
CA VAL A 214 -7.75 -4.55 4.63
C VAL A 214 -6.61 -4.54 3.62
N ILE A 215 -6.02 -3.36 3.42
CA ILE A 215 -4.81 -3.16 2.63
C ILE A 215 -3.69 -2.80 3.59
N ALA A 216 -2.55 -3.47 3.44
CA ALA A 216 -1.32 -3.14 4.15
C ALA A 216 -0.15 -3.27 3.18
N VAL A 217 0.42 -2.14 2.76
CA VAL A 217 1.44 -2.10 1.73
C VAL A 217 2.64 -1.32 2.24
N GLY A 218 3.80 -1.96 2.29
CA GLY A 218 5.06 -1.31 2.68
C GLY A 218 5.33 -1.19 4.19
N TYR A 219 4.43 -1.66 5.06
CA TYR A 219 4.70 -1.75 6.50
C TYR A 219 5.11 -3.17 6.91
N LEU A 220 6.35 -3.30 7.40
CA LEU A 220 6.74 -4.32 8.36
C LEU A 220 6.77 -3.66 9.74
N PHE A 221 6.13 -4.30 10.72
CA PHE A 221 5.84 -3.75 12.05
C PHE A 221 7.04 -3.04 12.69
N TYR A 222 6.86 -1.74 13.02
CA TYR A 222 7.69 -1.07 14.01
C TYR A 222 7.40 -1.72 15.37
N HIS A 223 8.37 -2.48 15.89
CA HIS A 223 8.50 -2.65 17.33
C HIS A 223 9.48 -1.59 17.80
N SER A 224 8.94 -0.50 18.35
CA SER A 224 9.71 0.33 19.26
C SER A 224 9.84 -0.46 20.56
N HIS A 225 11.08 -0.76 20.95
CA HIS A 225 11.41 -1.15 22.32
C HIS A 225 11.13 0.01 23.27
#